data_AF-A0A9N9CTI8-F1
#
_entry.id   AF-A0A9N9CTI8-F1
#
_cell.length_a   1.000
_cell.length_b   1.000
_cell.length_c   1.000
_cell.angle_alpha   90.00
_cell.angle_beta   90.00
_cell.angle_gamma   90.00
#
_symmetry.space_group_name_H-M   'P 1'
#
loop_
_entity.id
_entity.type
_entity.pdbx_description
1 polymer ?
#
loop_
_entity_poly.entity_id
_entity_poly.type
_entity_poly.pdbx_seq_one_letter_code
_entity_poly.pdbx_strand_id
1 'polypeptide(L)'
;MLFTRTTGVLNKQISFLNIKATSMMVILKYLYTGFVLEKDITTDRNENELPELVSKAVQLRLPLTDNEIINYLVDSVAKISLDSIMFDRLSLQGLQLLLLKRDEKKIFVSNEYSVFRFAVLAAATKVSREAFSTMEERLPPWREIKGSLEAIKYNDPLENKIHTSIANIVDPITRLIDFRKIHGTILARIIEPLGLVPSDKINDSYRFQASMKISRSIFNENPTIRWDRNGCGPSLEISDDGYTVCAFEQYAAHQSMRTNYLMSEGTYEFHVLIEELCYNSWVDVCGEGLDFSQFAGAQPWGWVLGSHEYGQNGNICTANSIDSAINQNAKIVVHLDMNNKTVSFSINDKRQPPITSWVLSSNLYFVISLRYSGKFRILLPRK
;
A
#
# COMPACT_ATOMS: atom_id res chain seq x y z
N MET A 1 30.52 -40.11 16.78
CA MET A 1 30.25 -41.56 16.56
C MET A 1 31.07 -41.98 15.35
N LEU A 2 32.03 -42.88 15.54
CA LEU A 2 32.89 -43.43 14.47
C LEU A 2 32.02 -44.15 13.43
N PHE A 3 32.19 -43.84 12.15
CA PHE A 3 31.58 -44.62 11.07
C PHE A 3 32.56 -45.69 10.60
N THR A 4 32.33 -46.93 11.03
CA THR A 4 32.87 -48.11 10.37
C THR A 4 32.13 -48.34 9.06
N ARG A 5 32.90 -48.53 7.99
CA ARG A 5 32.42 -48.82 6.64
C ARG A 5 31.90 -50.26 6.59
N THR A 6 30.59 -50.44 6.52
CA THR A 6 29.98 -51.71 6.12
C THR A 6 29.10 -51.48 4.90
N THR A 7 29.39 -52.26 3.87
CA THR A 7 28.72 -52.36 2.58
C THR A 7 27.24 -52.70 2.76
N GLY A 8 26.40 -51.68 2.72
CA GLY A 8 24.96 -51.81 2.54
C GLY A 8 24.51 -50.60 1.74
N VAL A 9 23.99 -50.82 0.54
CA VAL A 9 23.39 -49.77 -0.28
C VAL A 9 22.20 -49.24 0.51
N LEU A 10 22.39 -48.14 1.24
CA LEU A 10 21.33 -47.38 1.86
C LEU A 10 20.63 -46.61 0.75
N ASN A 11 19.68 -47.28 0.08
CA ASN A 11 18.75 -46.64 -0.83
C ASN A 11 17.77 -45.78 -0.03
N LYS A 12 18.25 -44.66 0.50
CA LYS A 12 17.41 -43.58 1.02
C LYS A 12 17.00 -42.73 -0.17
N GLN A 13 16.04 -43.22 -0.93
CA GLN A 13 15.41 -42.43 -1.97
C GLN A 13 14.58 -41.35 -1.26
N ILE A 14 15.14 -40.14 -1.14
CA ILE A 14 14.42 -38.98 -0.63
C ILE A 14 13.45 -38.58 -1.75
N SER A 15 12.16 -38.87 -1.57
CA SER A 15 11.12 -38.38 -2.49
C SER A 15 10.72 -36.96 -2.07
N PHE A 16 10.94 -36.01 -2.96
CA PHE A 16 10.42 -34.66 -2.80
C PHE A 16 9.02 -34.62 -3.42
N LEU A 17 7.98 -34.43 -2.60
CA LEU A 17 6.60 -34.23 -3.08
C LEU A 17 6.55 -33.01 -4.02
N ASN A 18 6.25 -33.25 -5.31
CA ASN A 18 5.89 -32.27 -6.35
C ASN A 18 6.47 -30.86 -6.18
N ILE A 19 7.79 -30.74 -6.22
CA ILE A 19 8.47 -29.44 -6.37
C ILE A 19 8.90 -29.31 -7.83
N LYS A 20 8.41 -28.28 -8.52
CA LYS A 20 8.84 -27.96 -9.90
C LYS A 20 10.36 -27.76 -9.95
N ALA A 21 10.96 -28.24 -11.04
CA ALA A 21 12.41 -28.46 -11.19
C ALA A 21 13.30 -27.25 -10.80
N THR A 22 12.80 -26.02 -10.94
CA THR A 22 13.57 -24.79 -10.68
C THR A 22 13.64 -24.40 -9.20
N SER A 23 12.54 -24.56 -8.46
CA SER A 23 12.51 -24.36 -7.00
C SER A 23 13.44 -25.34 -6.28
N MET A 24 13.50 -26.57 -6.78
CA MET A 24 14.42 -27.59 -6.28
C MET A 24 15.87 -27.25 -6.60
N MET A 25 16.17 -26.64 -7.75
CA MET A 25 17.53 -26.22 -8.10
C MET A 25 18.10 -25.17 -7.13
N VAL A 26 17.30 -24.17 -6.75
CA VAL A 26 17.70 -23.13 -5.78
C VAL A 26 17.94 -23.74 -4.40
N ILE A 27 17.03 -24.61 -3.95
CA ILE A 27 17.14 -25.30 -2.67
C ILE A 27 18.35 -26.24 -2.66
N LEU A 28 18.55 -27.04 -3.71
CA LEU A 28 19.70 -27.94 -3.83
C LEU A 28 21.01 -27.16 -3.90
N LYS A 29 21.04 -26.04 -4.65
CA LYS A 29 22.22 -25.18 -4.70
C LYS A 29 22.54 -24.67 -3.29
N TYR A 30 21.57 -24.10 -2.58
CA TYR A 30 21.76 -23.66 -1.20
C TYR A 30 22.24 -24.79 -0.28
N LEU A 31 21.59 -25.97 -0.33
CA LEU A 31 21.98 -27.12 0.49
C LEU A 31 23.39 -27.62 0.16
N TYR A 32 23.83 -27.47 -1.08
CA TYR A 32 25.13 -27.93 -1.56
C TYR A 32 26.27 -26.93 -1.31
N THR A 33 26.02 -25.64 -1.53
CA THR A 33 27.05 -24.58 -1.46
C THR A 33 26.99 -23.73 -0.19
N GLY A 34 25.87 -23.74 0.53
CA GLY A 34 25.59 -22.82 1.63
C GLY A 34 25.17 -21.41 1.22
N PHE A 35 25.14 -21.10 -0.09
CA PHE A 35 24.77 -19.78 -0.62
C PHE A 35 24.21 -19.86 -2.06
N VAL A 36 23.32 -18.94 -2.43
CA VAL A 36 22.74 -18.82 -3.78
C VAL A 36 22.89 -17.37 -4.23
N LEU A 37 23.32 -17.14 -5.47
CA LEU A 37 23.50 -15.79 -6.00
C LEU A 37 22.18 -15.28 -6.57
N GLU A 38 21.97 -13.97 -6.52
CA GLU A 38 20.77 -13.30 -7.06
C GLU A 38 20.51 -13.64 -8.54
N LYS A 39 21.56 -13.79 -9.35
CA LYS A 39 21.42 -14.25 -10.74
C LYS A 39 20.83 -15.65 -10.87
N ASP A 40 21.09 -16.55 -9.92
CA ASP A 40 20.53 -17.91 -9.92
C ASP A 40 19.05 -17.91 -9.53
N ILE A 41 18.61 -16.76 -9.00
CA ILE A 41 17.23 -16.47 -8.68
C ILE A 41 16.56 -15.81 -9.90
N THR A 42 17.20 -14.88 -10.59
CA THR A 42 16.53 -14.05 -11.62
C THR A 42 16.49 -14.65 -13.03
N THR A 43 17.27 -15.70 -13.34
CA THR A 43 17.48 -16.13 -14.74
C THR A 43 16.33 -16.87 -15.44
N ASP A 44 15.22 -17.21 -14.77
CA ASP A 44 14.10 -17.92 -15.43
C ASP A 44 12.75 -17.87 -14.66
N ARG A 45 12.59 -16.90 -13.76
CA ARG A 45 11.43 -16.90 -12.84
C ARG A 45 10.24 -16.17 -13.44
N ASN A 46 9.18 -16.94 -13.71
CA ASN A 46 7.84 -16.39 -13.58
C ASN A 46 7.67 -15.95 -12.11
N GLU A 47 7.45 -14.65 -11.86
CA GLU A 47 7.19 -14.04 -10.54
C GLU A 47 6.18 -14.83 -9.70
N ASN A 48 5.34 -15.63 -10.38
CA ASN A 48 4.41 -16.56 -9.81
C ASN A 48 4.99 -17.39 -8.64
N GLU A 49 6.15 -18.05 -8.72
CA GLU A 49 6.55 -19.08 -7.72
C GLU A 49 7.18 -18.54 -6.41
N LEU A 50 7.31 -17.22 -6.26
CA LEU A 50 7.97 -16.61 -5.10
C LEU A 50 7.28 -16.88 -3.74
N PRO A 51 5.94 -16.85 -3.62
CA PRO A 51 5.26 -17.12 -2.35
C PRO A 51 5.50 -18.54 -1.83
N GLU A 52 5.57 -19.53 -2.72
CA GLU A 52 5.87 -20.93 -2.38
C GLU A 52 7.30 -21.09 -1.87
N LEU A 53 8.25 -20.37 -2.48
CA LEU A 53 9.66 -20.40 -2.06
C LEU A 53 9.84 -19.85 -0.65
N VAL A 54 9.17 -18.73 -0.30
CA VAL A 54 9.17 -18.20 1.07
C VAL A 54 8.63 -19.24 2.06
N SER A 55 7.50 -19.87 1.71
CA SER A 55 6.89 -20.93 2.54
C SER A 55 7.84 -22.11 2.73
N LYS A 56 8.55 -22.51 1.67
CA LYS A 56 9.49 -23.62 1.70
C LYS A 56 10.73 -23.30 2.51
N ALA A 57 11.25 -22.08 2.42
CA ALA A 57 12.39 -21.61 3.21
C ALA A 57 12.12 -21.74 4.71
N VAL A 58 10.92 -21.36 5.17
CA VAL A 58 10.52 -21.52 6.56
C VAL A 58 10.35 -22.99 6.93
N GLN A 59 9.74 -23.80 6.06
CA GLN A 59 9.61 -25.26 6.29
C GLN A 59 10.97 -25.95 6.44
N LEU A 60 11.97 -25.55 5.66
CA LEU A 60 13.32 -26.07 5.70
C LEU A 60 14.16 -25.50 6.87
N ARG A 61 13.59 -24.60 7.68
CA ARG A 61 14.26 -23.95 8.82
C ARG A 61 15.58 -23.29 8.41
N LEU A 62 15.59 -22.63 7.26
CA LEU A 62 16.74 -21.85 6.84
C LEU A 62 17.07 -20.78 7.91
N PRO A 63 18.37 -20.45 8.14
CA PRO A 63 18.76 -19.43 9.10
C PRO A 63 18.05 -18.11 8.78
N LEU A 64 17.17 -17.64 9.69
CA LEU A 64 16.33 -16.46 9.47
C LEU A 64 17.08 -15.13 9.70
N THR A 65 18.24 -15.19 10.34
CA THR A 65 19.14 -14.06 10.60
C THR A 65 20.21 -13.97 9.50
N ASP A 66 20.36 -12.78 8.92
CA ASP A 66 21.37 -12.41 7.92
C ASP A 66 21.48 -13.34 6.70
N ASN A 67 20.35 -13.87 6.26
CA ASN A 67 20.26 -14.64 5.03
C ASN A 67 19.80 -13.73 3.89
N GLU A 68 20.72 -13.32 3.04
CA GLU A 68 20.47 -12.46 1.87
C GLU A 68 19.38 -13.03 0.96
N ILE A 69 19.30 -14.36 0.81
CA ILE A 69 18.28 -15.03 -0.01
C ILE A 69 16.90 -14.86 0.63
N ILE A 70 16.79 -15.06 1.94
CA ILE A 70 15.52 -14.87 2.64
C ILE A 70 15.08 -13.42 2.56
N ASN A 71 15.99 -12.47 2.77
CA ASN A 71 15.69 -11.05 2.64
C ASN A 71 15.24 -10.71 1.22
N TYR A 72 15.92 -11.22 0.19
CA TYR A 72 15.52 -11.04 -1.21
C TYR A 72 14.14 -11.62 -1.50
N LEU A 73 13.87 -12.85 -1.06
CA LEU A 73 12.57 -13.52 -1.26
C LEU A 73 11.44 -12.76 -0.55
N VAL A 74 11.68 -12.31 0.68
CA VAL A 74 10.76 -11.47 1.44
C VAL A 74 10.47 -10.17 0.71
N ASP A 75 11.52 -9.44 0.31
CA ASP A 75 11.40 -8.15 -0.39
C ASP A 75 10.68 -8.31 -1.74
N SER A 76 10.89 -9.44 -2.41
CA SER A 76 10.23 -9.73 -3.70
C SER A 76 8.74 -10.06 -3.50
N VAL A 77 8.40 -10.90 -2.52
CA VAL A 77 6.99 -11.24 -2.24
C VAL A 77 6.23 -10.05 -1.65
N ALA A 78 6.88 -9.16 -0.89
CA ALA A 78 6.28 -7.93 -0.35
C ALA A 78 5.76 -6.98 -1.44
N LYS A 79 6.30 -7.06 -2.67
CA LYS A 79 5.85 -6.30 -3.84
C LYS A 79 4.62 -6.91 -4.52
N ILE A 80 4.24 -8.14 -4.19
CA ILE A 80 3.05 -8.82 -4.72
C ILE A 80 1.88 -8.54 -3.76
N SER A 81 0.73 -8.15 -4.29
CA SER A 81 -0.47 -7.97 -3.45
C SER A 81 -0.94 -9.31 -2.88
N LEU A 82 -1.15 -9.38 -1.56
CA LEU A 82 -1.69 -10.56 -0.89
C LEU A 82 -3.11 -10.91 -1.39
N ASP A 83 -3.88 -9.92 -1.87
CA ASP A 83 -5.19 -10.17 -2.48
C ASP A 83 -5.10 -10.92 -3.83
N SER A 84 -3.91 -11.00 -4.43
CA SER A 84 -3.65 -11.74 -5.68
C SER A 84 -3.01 -13.11 -5.46
N ILE A 85 -2.57 -13.42 -4.24
CA ILE A 85 -1.93 -14.68 -3.90
C ILE A 85 -2.99 -15.67 -3.42
N MET A 86 -3.08 -16.83 -4.07
CA MET A 86 -3.92 -17.93 -3.60
C MET A 86 -3.45 -18.43 -2.22
N PHE A 87 -4.40 -18.73 -1.33
CA PHE A 87 -4.16 -19.01 0.09
C PHE A 87 -3.32 -20.26 0.37
N ASP A 88 -3.14 -21.14 -0.61
CA ASP A 88 -2.31 -22.35 -0.53
C ASP A 88 -0.86 -22.12 -0.98
N ARG A 89 -0.56 -20.98 -1.63
CA ARG A 89 0.78 -20.67 -2.17
C ARG A 89 1.71 -20.03 -1.14
N LEU A 90 1.16 -19.24 -0.23
CA LEU A 90 1.89 -18.65 0.89
C LEU A 90 1.37 -19.22 2.22
N SER A 91 2.20 -19.99 2.89
CA SER A 91 1.90 -20.54 4.21
C SER A 91 1.82 -19.43 5.27
N LEU A 92 1.05 -19.66 6.32
CA LEU A 92 0.94 -18.74 7.46
C LEU A 92 2.30 -18.44 8.12
N GLN A 93 3.20 -19.42 8.20
CA GLN A 93 4.55 -19.21 8.69
C GLN A 93 5.41 -18.39 7.72
N GLY A 94 5.19 -18.54 6.41
CA GLY A 94 5.76 -17.67 5.39
C GLY A 94 5.27 -16.23 5.53
N LEU A 95 3.97 -16.03 5.76
CA LEU A 95 3.40 -14.71 6.05
C LEU A 95 3.99 -14.10 7.33
N GLN A 96 4.11 -14.87 8.42
CA GLN A 96 4.77 -14.42 9.65
C GLN A 96 6.19 -13.93 9.38
N LEU A 97 6.97 -14.67 8.59
CA LEU A 97 8.31 -14.27 8.20
C LEU A 97 8.31 -12.94 7.43
N LEU A 98 7.39 -12.76 6.46
CA LEU A 98 7.25 -11.50 5.72
C LEU A 98 6.98 -10.33 6.68
N LEU A 99 6.07 -10.50 7.64
CA LEU A 99 5.69 -9.44 8.59
C LEU A 99 6.81 -9.12 9.58
N LEU A 100 7.55 -10.14 10.06
CA LEU A 100 8.69 -9.95 10.97
C LEU A 100 9.87 -9.23 10.31
N LYS A 101 10.06 -9.44 9.00
CA LYS A 101 11.14 -8.83 8.21
C LYS A 101 10.73 -7.54 7.51
N ARG A 102 9.52 -7.05 7.79
CA ARG A 102 9.02 -5.81 7.24
C ARG A 102 9.89 -4.65 7.70
N ASP A 103 10.52 -3.99 6.73
CA ASP A 103 11.27 -2.75 6.93
C ASP A 103 10.39 -1.58 6.49
N GLU A 104 10.24 -0.57 7.34
CA GLU A 104 9.47 0.64 7.04
C GLU A 104 10.00 1.41 5.83
N LYS A 105 11.27 1.21 5.47
CA LYS A 105 11.92 1.83 4.30
C LYS A 105 11.66 1.08 3.00
N LYS A 106 11.10 -0.14 3.05
CA LYS A 106 10.88 -0.99 1.88
C LYS A 106 9.40 -1.06 1.51
N ILE A 107 9.15 -1.25 0.21
CA ILE A 107 7.79 -1.33 -0.33
C ILE A 107 7.13 -2.63 0.16
N PHE A 108 5.99 -2.48 0.81
CA PHE A 108 5.07 -3.57 1.13
C PHE A 108 3.68 -3.20 0.61
N VAL A 109 3.26 -3.83 -0.49
CA VAL A 109 2.09 -3.41 -1.28
C VAL A 109 0.76 -3.62 -0.54
N SER A 110 0.69 -4.62 0.33
CA SER A 110 -0.55 -4.98 1.02
C SER A 110 -0.78 -4.15 2.28
N ASN A 111 -1.98 -3.60 2.46
CA ASN A 111 -2.33 -2.90 3.70
C ASN A 111 -2.61 -3.89 4.85
N GLU A 112 -2.73 -3.39 6.09
CA GLU A 112 -2.97 -4.23 7.28
C GLU A 112 -4.28 -5.04 7.20
N TYR A 113 -5.31 -4.52 6.52
CA TYR A 113 -6.56 -5.26 6.31
C TYR A 113 -6.34 -6.45 5.37
N SER A 114 -5.64 -6.27 4.24
CA SER A 114 -5.31 -7.36 3.31
C SER A 114 -4.44 -8.43 3.98
N VAL A 115 -3.53 -8.03 4.88
CA VAL A 115 -2.75 -8.98 5.71
C VAL A 115 -3.67 -9.78 6.63
N PHE A 116 -4.57 -9.12 7.36
CA PHE A 116 -5.54 -9.77 8.23
C PHE A 116 -6.43 -10.74 7.45
N ARG A 117 -7.02 -10.27 6.34
CA ARG A 117 -7.86 -11.06 5.44
C ARG A 117 -7.14 -12.31 4.96
N PHE A 118 -5.92 -12.18 4.42
CA PHE A 118 -5.14 -13.32 3.96
C PHE A 118 -4.92 -14.34 5.08
N ALA A 119 -4.51 -13.89 6.27
CA ALA A 119 -4.25 -14.76 7.40
C ALA A 119 -5.50 -15.55 7.83
N VAL A 120 -6.66 -14.88 7.90
CA VAL A 120 -7.93 -15.51 8.27
C VAL A 120 -8.39 -16.52 7.22
N LEU A 121 -8.33 -16.17 5.94
CA LEU A 121 -8.75 -17.07 4.87
C LEU A 121 -7.82 -18.28 4.75
N ALA A 122 -6.50 -18.08 4.85
CA ALA A 122 -5.53 -19.17 4.88
C ALA A 122 -5.61 -20.04 6.15
N ALA A 123 -6.15 -19.53 7.25
CA ALA A 123 -6.49 -20.33 8.43
C ALA A 123 -7.79 -21.12 8.19
N ALA A 124 -8.80 -20.47 7.62
CA ALA A 124 -10.11 -21.07 7.35
C ALA A 124 -10.01 -22.25 6.37
N THR A 125 -9.16 -22.16 5.34
CA THR A 125 -8.88 -23.29 4.42
C THR A 125 -8.33 -24.53 5.14
N LYS A 126 -7.63 -24.35 6.27
CA LYS A 126 -7.12 -25.45 7.10
C LYS A 126 -8.17 -26.05 8.03
N VAL A 127 -9.26 -25.32 8.30
CA VAL A 127 -10.34 -25.76 9.19
C VAL A 127 -11.38 -26.57 8.41
N SER A 128 -12.02 -25.96 7.40
CA SER A 128 -13.00 -26.65 6.54
C SER A 128 -13.37 -25.78 5.33
N ARG A 129 -14.03 -26.39 4.32
CA ARG A 129 -14.61 -25.64 3.19
C ARG A 129 -15.69 -24.65 3.63
N GLU A 130 -16.50 -25.04 4.60
CA GLU A 130 -17.53 -24.18 5.19
C GLU A 130 -16.89 -22.97 5.89
N ALA A 131 -15.87 -23.20 6.73
CA ALA A 131 -15.12 -22.14 7.37
C ALA A 131 -14.55 -21.14 6.36
N PHE A 132 -13.95 -21.65 5.27
CA PHE A 132 -13.45 -20.81 4.18
C PHE A 132 -14.56 -19.98 3.54
N SER A 133 -15.67 -20.62 3.12
CA SER A 133 -16.79 -19.94 2.48
C SER A 133 -17.38 -18.84 3.38
N THR A 134 -17.57 -19.13 4.67
CA THR A 134 -18.10 -18.15 5.64
C THR A 134 -17.15 -16.98 5.84
N MET A 135 -15.84 -17.23 5.93
CA MET A 135 -14.87 -16.14 6.10
C MET A 135 -14.67 -15.34 4.82
N GLU A 136 -14.70 -15.98 3.64
CA GLU A 136 -14.57 -15.30 2.35
C GLU A 136 -15.74 -14.33 2.13
N GLU A 137 -16.96 -14.75 2.49
CA GLU A 137 -18.13 -13.88 2.47
C GLU A 137 -17.98 -12.70 3.44
N ARG A 138 -17.46 -12.94 4.66
CA ARG A 138 -17.34 -11.93 5.72
C ARG A 138 -16.15 -10.98 5.58
N LEU A 139 -15.14 -11.37 4.79
CA LEU A 139 -13.91 -10.61 4.58
C LEU A 139 -13.75 -10.31 3.08
N PRO A 140 -14.51 -9.35 2.53
CA PRO A 140 -14.38 -8.98 1.13
C PRO A 140 -12.97 -8.43 0.83
N PRO A 141 -12.45 -8.60 -0.40
CA PRO A 141 -11.14 -8.05 -0.78
C PRO A 141 -11.16 -6.51 -0.73
N TRP A 142 -9.98 -5.91 -0.55
CA TRP A 142 -9.84 -4.45 -0.36
C TRP A 142 -10.54 -3.63 -1.46
N ARG A 143 -10.45 -4.10 -2.71
CA ARG A 143 -11.08 -3.47 -3.89
C ARG A 143 -12.61 -3.33 -3.79
N GLU A 144 -13.29 -4.23 -3.09
CA GLU A 144 -14.75 -4.22 -2.92
C GLU A 144 -15.18 -3.31 -1.77
N ILE A 145 -14.40 -3.29 -0.67
CA ILE A 145 -14.65 -2.42 0.49
C ILE A 145 -14.59 -0.94 0.11
N LYS A 146 -13.70 -0.58 -0.82
CA LYS A 146 -13.50 0.80 -1.28
C LYS A 146 -14.75 1.41 -1.94
N GLY A 147 -15.69 0.58 -2.41
CA GLY A 147 -16.88 1.02 -3.15
C GLY A 147 -18.16 1.19 -2.32
N SER A 148 -18.36 0.43 -1.23
CA SER A 148 -19.55 0.56 -0.37
C SER A 148 -19.36 -0.13 0.99
N LEU A 149 -18.94 0.62 2.00
CA LEU A 149 -18.87 0.16 3.39
C LEU A 149 -20.25 0.01 4.05
N GLU A 150 -21.32 0.53 3.43
CA GLU A 150 -22.67 0.57 4.00
C GLU A 150 -23.46 -0.74 3.84
N ALA A 151 -23.11 -1.57 2.86
CA ALA A 151 -23.81 -2.83 2.57
C ALA A 151 -23.31 -4.02 3.40
N ILE A 152 -22.17 -3.90 4.08
CA ILE A 152 -21.53 -5.02 4.78
C ILE A 152 -22.09 -5.10 6.21
N LYS A 153 -23.07 -5.99 6.42
CA LYS A 153 -23.59 -6.37 7.74
C LYS A 153 -23.77 -7.89 7.81
N TYR A 154 -23.11 -8.53 8.76
CA TYR A 154 -23.30 -9.94 9.07
C TYR A 154 -23.91 -10.04 10.47
N ASN A 155 -25.16 -10.46 10.55
CA ASN A 155 -25.87 -10.60 11.83
C ASN A 155 -25.80 -12.02 12.39
N ASP A 156 -25.32 -12.99 11.59
CA ASP A 156 -25.31 -14.38 12.03
C ASP A 156 -24.09 -14.70 12.89
N PRO A 157 -24.27 -15.31 14.08
CA PRO A 157 -23.16 -15.79 14.90
C PRO A 157 -22.29 -16.78 14.12
N LEU A 158 -20.97 -16.68 14.25
CA LEU A 158 -20.09 -17.72 13.73
C LEU A 158 -20.18 -18.96 14.63
N GLU A 159 -20.26 -20.16 14.06
CA GLU A 159 -20.28 -21.38 14.87
C GLU A 159 -19.03 -21.46 15.76
N ASN A 160 -19.23 -21.64 17.07
CA ASN A 160 -18.17 -21.56 18.09
C ASN A 160 -16.95 -22.44 17.78
N LYS A 161 -17.16 -23.61 17.18
CA LYS A 161 -16.08 -24.55 16.85
C LYS A 161 -15.20 -24.06 15.69
N ILE A 162 -15.81 -23.51 14.64
CA ILE A 162 -15.12 -22.91 13.50
C ILE A 162 -14.34 -21.67 13.99
N HIS A 163 -15.01 -20.81 14.76
CA HIS A 163 -14.42 -19.61 15.36
C HIS A 163 -13.14 -19.91 16.16
N THR A 164 -13.24 -20.80 17.15
CA THR A 164 -12.11 -21.14 18.04
C THR A 164 -10.93 -21.71 17.26
N SER A 165 -11.21 -22.53 16.24
CA SER A 165 -10.17 -23.15 15.42
C SER A 165 -9.41 -22.10 14.60
N ILE A 166 -10.12 -21.15 13.99
CA ILE A 166 -9.50 -20.05 13.23
C ILE A 166 -8.71 -19.15 14.17
N ALA A 167 -9.30 -18.70 15.28
CA ALA A 167 -8.69 -17.80 16.25
C ALA A 167 -7.33 -18.31 16.73
N ASN A 168 -7.24 -19.60 17.09
CA ASN A 168 -6.00 -20.23 17.53
C ASN A 168 -4.90 -20.23 16.46
N ILE A 169 -5.29 -20.38 15.19
CA ILE A 169 -4.33 -20.42 14.07
C ILE A 169 -3.82 -18.99 13.74
N VAL A 170 -4.69 -17.98 13.81
CA VAL A 170 -4.35 -16.61 13.41
C VAL A 170 -3.70 -15.78 14.51
N ASP A 171 -3.87 -16.13 15.80
CA ASP A 171 -3.37 -15.36 16.95
C ASP A 171 -1.90 -14.92 16.83
N PRO A 172 -0.93 -15.77 16.41
CA PRO A 172 0.45 -15.33 16.30
C PRO A 172 0.66 -14.26 15.20
N ILE A 173 -0.19 -14.24 14.17
CA ILE A 173 -0.16 -13.25 13.09
C ILE A 173 -0.87 -11.97 13.51
N THR A 174 -2.02 -12.07 14.18
CA THR A 174 -2.77 -10.88 14.61
C THR A 174 -1.91 -10.00 15.51
N ARG A 175 -0.98 -10.57 16.30
CA ARG A 175 0.01 -9.82 17.10
C ARG A 175 0.94 -8.94 16.27
N LEU A 176 1.25 -9.32 15.03
CA LEU A 176 2.14 -8.59 14.12
C LEU A 176 1.42 -7.53 13.28
N ILE A 177 0.08 -7.52 13.27
CA ILE A 177 -0.74 -6.56 12.53
C ILE A 177 -0.94 -5.30 13.36
N ASP A 178 -0.73 -4.14 12.73
CA ASP A 178 -0.98 -2.84 13.33
C ASP A 178 -2.41 -2.35 13.03
N PHE A 179 -3.37 -2.81 13.84
CA PHE A 179 -4.78 -2.46 13.69
C PHE A 179 -5.06 -0.95 13.78
N ARG A 180 -4.15 -0.15 14.34
CA ARG A 180 -4.28 1.32 14.36
C ARG A 180 -4.26 1.92 12.95
N LYS A 181 -3.61 1.23 11.99
CA LYS A 181 -3.55 1.63 10.57
C LYS A 181 -4.76 1.16 9.75
N ILE A 182 -5.70 0.41 10.34
CA ILE A 182 -6.94 0.00 9.66
C ILE A 182 -8.03 1.03 9.95
N HIS A 183 -8.78 1.44 8.92
CA HIS A 183 -9.84 2.44 9.06
C HIS A 183 -10.89 2.02 10.10
N GLY A 184 -11.31 2.94 10.97
CA GLY A 184 -12.25 2.67 12.07
C GLY A 184 -13.55 2.00 11.64
N THR A 185 -14.12 2.36 10.49
CA THR A 185 -15.33 1.71 9.95
C THR A 185 -15.09 0.23 9.60
N ILE A 186 -13.91 -0.14 9.12
CA ILE A 186 -13.56 -1.53 8.81
C ILE A 186 -13.39 -2.31 10.11
N LEU A 187 -12.75 -1.70 11.12
CA LEU A 187 -12.67 -2.29 12.46
C LEU A 187 -14.08 -2.59 12.98
N ALA A 188 -14.99 -1.61 12.97
CA ALA A 188 -16.31 -1.72 13.60
C ALA A 188 -17.27 -2.65 12.85
N ARG A 189 -17.23 -2.66 11.53
CA ARG A 189 -18.20 -3.40 10.71
C ARG A 189 -17.73 -4.77 10.28
N ILE A 190 -16.42 -4.99 10.21
CA ILE A 190 -15.84 -6.21 9.64
C ILE A 190 -15.02 -6.97 10.68
N ILE A 191 -14.02 -6.34 11.28
CA ILE A 191 -13.03 -7.08 12.11
C ILE A 191 -13.57 -7.38 13.51
N GLU A 192 -14.14 -6.39 14.19
CA GLU A 192 -14.66 -6.53 15.56
C GLU A 192 -15.79 -7.58 15.64
N PRO A 193 -16.79 -7.61 14.74
CA PRO A 193 -17.86 -8.60 14.80
C PRO A 193 -17.41 -10.05 14.60
N LEU A 194 -16.24 -10.28 13.99
CA LEU A 194 -15.70 -11.64 13.83
C LEU A 194 -15.21 -12.23 15.16
N GLY A 195 -14.87 -11.39 16.14
CA GLY A 195 -14.35 -11.83 17.43
C GLY A 195 -13.03 -12.63 17.35
N LEU A 196 -12.28 -12.51 16.25
CA LEU A 196 -11.00 -13.21 16.05
C LEU A 196 -9.80 -12.44 16.63
N VAL A 197 -10.02 -11.18 17.00
CA VAL A 197 -9.01 -10.28 17.59
C VAL A 197 -9.46 -9.92 19.01
N PRO A 198 -8.57 -9.96 20.00
CA PRO A 198 -8.88 -9.53 21.35
C PRO A 198 -9.49 -8.12 21.40
N SER A 199 -10.58 -7.96 22.18
CA SER A 199 -11.35 -6.70 22.24
C SER A 199 -10.54 -5.53 22.79
N ASP A 200 -9.59 -5.78 23.67
CA ASP A 200 -8.63 -4.77 24.17
C ASP A 200 -7.80 -4.19 23.02
N LYS A 201 -7.27 -5.03 22.12
CA LYS A 201 -6.50 -4.58 20.95
C LYS A 201 -7.34 -3.73 19.98
N ILE A 202 -8.60 -4.09 19.78
CA ILE A 202 -9.54 -3.31 18.96
C ILE A 202 -9.86 -1.97 19.65
N ASN A 203 -10.19 -2.00 20.94
CA ASN A 203 -10.48 -0.79 21.72
C ASN A 203 -9.31 0.19 21.75
N ASP A 204 -8.08 -0.31 21.90
CA ASP A 204 -6.88 0.52 21.87
C ASP A 204 -6.66 1.15 20.51
N SER A 205 -7.03 0.46 19.43
CA SER A 205 -7.01 1.01 18.07
C SER A 205 -8.02 2.15 17.92
N TYR A 206 -9.25 2.00 18.42
CA TYR A 206 -10.23 3.09 18.45
C TYR A 206 -9.77 4.28 19.29
N ARG A 207 -9.24 4.04 20.50
CA ARG A 207 -8.72 5.09 21.39
C ARG A 207 -7.56 5.84 20.74
N PHE A 208 -6.66 5.13 20.06
CA PHE A 208 -5.57 5.75 19.31
C PHE A 208 -6.10 6.66 18.19
N GLN A 209 -7.06 6.17 17.39
CA GLN A 209 -7.65 6.97 16.32
C GLN A 209 -8.42 8.19 16.85
N ALA A 210 -9.21 8.02 17.92
CA ALA A 210 -9.94 9.10 18.56
C ALA A 210 -8.99 10.15 19.16
N SER A 211 -7.93 9.73 19.85
CA SER A 211 -6.92 10.65 20.40
C SER A 211 -6.14 11.37 19.31
N MET A 212 -5.87 10.74 18.17
CA MET A 212 -5.30 11.43 17.01
C MET A 212 -6.26 12.48 16.45
N LYS A 213 -7.56 12.19 16.32
CA LYS A 213 -8.57 13.17 15.91
C LYS A 213 -8.67 14.33 16.91
N ILE A 214 -8.68 14.03 18.20
CA ILE A 214 -8.72 15.01 19.28
C ILE A 214 -7.45 15.87 19.27
N SER A 215 -6.26 15.26 19.14
CA SER A 215 -4.99 15.98 19.04
C SER A 215 -4.99 16.94 17.84
N ARG A 216 -5.46 16.47 16.68
CA ARG A 216 -5.66 17.30 15.49
C ARG A 216 -6.63 18.47 15.75
N SER A 217 -7.70 18.26 16.52
CA SER A 217 -8.68 19.31 16.84
C SER A 217 -8.25 20.28 17.96
N ILE A 218 -7.51 19.80 18.97
CA ILE A 218 -7.12 20.60 20.14
C ILE A 218 -5.88 21.43 19.82
N PHE A 219 -4.91 20.85 19.13
CA PHE A 219 -3.63 21.52 18.91
C PHE A 219 -3.59 22.36 17.64
N ASN A 220 -4.60 22.29 16.76
CA ASN A 220 -4.51 22.84 15.40
C ASN A 220 -3.14 22.49 14.76
N GLU A 221 -2.57 21.36 15.17
CA GLU A 221 -1.35 20.84 14.60
C GLU A 221 -1.78 20.28 13.27
N ASN A 222 -1.76 21.17 12.27
CA ASN A 222 -1.75 20.77 10.88
C ASN A 222 -0.75 19.61 10.82
N PRO A 223 -1.18 18.38 10.44
CA PRO A 223 -0.21 17.35 10.13
C PRO A 223 0.78 18.01 9.17
N THR A 224 2.08 17.99 9.47
CA THR A 224 3.07 18.64 8.59
C THR A 224 3.02 17.93 7.24
N ILE A 225 2.19 18.46 6.33
CA ILE A 225 2.00 17.97 4.99
C ILE A 225 3.35 18.14 4.30
N ARG A 226 3.91 17.02 3.87
CA ARG A 226 5.19 16.95 3.14
C ARG A 226 5.00 16.13 1.89
N TRP A 227 5.96 16.22 0.98
CA TRP A 227 6.03 15.33 -0.15
C TRP A 227 6.29 13.88 0.30
N ASP A 228 5.55 12.93 -0.29
CA ASP A 228 5.68 11.51 0.01
C ASP A 228 6.77 10.88 -0.85
N ARG A 229 7.86 10.40 -0.22
CA ARG A 229 8.92 9.66 -0.93
C ARG A 229 8.40 8.38 -1.58
N ASN A 230 7.34 7.77 -1.03
CA ASN A 230 6.73 6.56 -1.59
C ASN A 230 5.69 6.87 -2.68
N GLY A 231 5.31 8.13 -2.84
CA GLY A 231 4.33 8.60 -3.81
C GLY A 231 4.95 9.57 -4.80
N CYS A 232 6.13 9.21 -5.33
CA CYS A 232 7.03 10.06 -6.10
C CYS A 232 7.42 9.39 -7.41
N GLY A 233 7.32 10.11 -8.54
CA GLY A 233 7.87 9.66 -9.81
C GLY A 233 9.40 9.54 -9.77
N PRO A 234 10.01 8.61 -10.54
CA PRO A 234 11.45 8.31 -10.46
C PRO A 234 12.37 9.43 -10.94
N SER A 235 11.86 10.38 -11.73
CA SER A 235 12.60 11.53 -12.28
C SER A 235 12.35 12.82 -11.46
N LEU A 236 11.78 12.69 -10.26
CA LEU A 236 11.55 13.77 -9.31
C LEU A 236 12.43 13.60 -8.06
N GLU A 237 12.92 14.70 -7.52
CA GLU A 237 13.77 14.72 -6.33
C GLU A 237 13.15 15.63 -5.25
N ILE A 238 13.04 15.10 -4.03
CA ILE A 238 12.53 15.83 -2.86
C ILE A 238 13.70 16.34 -2.05
N SER A 239 13.68 17.64 -1.71
CA SER A 239 14.65 18.25 -0.79
C SER A 239 14.66 17.59 0.59
N ASP A 240 15.75 17.73 1.32
CA ASP A 240 15.91 17.11 2.64
C ASP A 240 14.83 17.55 3.65
N ASP A 241 14.35 18.79 3.53
CA ASP A 241 13.27 19.32 4.36
C ASP A 241 11.88 18.71 4.03
N GLY A 242 11.73 18.03 2.91
CA GLY A 242 10.50 17.38 2.48
C GLY A 242 9.42 18.33 1.91
N TYR A 243 9.72 19.61 1.69
CA TYR A 243 8.75 20.60 1.22
C TYR A 243 8.93 21.03 -0.22
N THR A 244 10.11 20.81 -0.81
CA THR A 244 10.39 21.18 -2.20
C THR A 244 10.59 19.92 -3.04
N VAL A 245 10.08 19.93 -4.26
CA VAL A 245 10.38 18.93 -5.28
C VAL A 245 10.80 19.60 -6.57
N CYS A 246 11.79 19.03 -7.24
CA CYS A 246 12.18 19.42 -8.59
C CYS A 246 12.22 18.19 -9.51
N ALA A 247 12.02 18.44 -10.81
CA ALA A 247 12.32 17.46 -11.84
C ALA A 247 13.76 17.66 -12.33
N PHE A 248 14.59 16.62 -12.24
CA PHE A 248 16.03 16.73 -12.54
C PHE A 248 16.41 16.17 -13.92
N GLU A 249 15.61 15.26 -14.49
CA GLU A 249 15.94 14.58 -15.74
C GLU A 249 15.45 15.35 -16.97
N GLN A 250 16.39 15.77 -17.81
CA GLN A 250 16.07 16.45 -19.07
C GLN A 250 15.33 15.49 -20.02
N TYR A 251 14.29 15.99 -20.69
CA TYR A 251 13.44 15.25 -21.63
C TYR A 251 12.49 14.19 -21.05
N ALA A 252 12.55 13.90 -19.75
CA ALA A 252 11.55 13.04 -19.11
C ALA A 252 10.12 13.58 -19.34
N ALA A 253 9.17 12.65 -19.46
CA ALA A 253 7.75 12.97 -19.49
C ALA A 253 7.30 13.53 -18.13
N HIS A 254 6.09 14.08 -18.09
CA HIS A 254 5.50 14.53 -16.83
C HIS A 254 5.25 13.37 -15.88
N GLN A 255 5.70 13.56 -14.65
CA GLN A 255 5.54 12.61 -13.56
C GLN A 255 4.79 13.28 -12.43
N SER A 256 4.24 12.46 -11.55
CA SER A 256 3.38 12.91 -10.47
C SER A 256 4.02 12.66 -9.12
N MET A 257 3.61 13.47 -8.15
CA MET A 257 3.99 13.31 -6.76
C MET A 257 2.81 13.67 -5.88
N ARG A 258 2.58 12.87 -4.84
CA ARG A 258 1.59 13.18 -3.82
C ARG A 258 2.19 13.65 -2.50
N THR A 259 1.35 14.24 -1.68
CA THR A 259 1.65 14.48 -0.26
C THR A 259 1.56 13.19 0.56
N ASN A 260 2.21 13.17 1.72
CA ASN A 260 2.22 12.05 2.66
C ASN A 260 0.95 11.92 3.52
N TYR A 261 -0.09 12.71 3.23
CA TYR A 261 -1.27 12.82 4.06
C TYR A 261 -2.52 12.35 3.32
N LEU A 262 -3.13 11.29 3.84
CA LEU A 262 -4.38 10.75 3.32
C LEU A 262 -5.58 11.51 3.90
N MET A 263 -6.46 11.96 3.02
CA MET A 263 -7.68 12.69 3.34
C MET A 263 -8.89 11.82 3.01
N SER A 264 -9.80 11.68 3.97
CA SER A 264 -11.01 10.84 3.83
C SER A 264 -12.29 11.54 4.30
N GLU A 265 -12.20 12.53 5.18
CA GLU A 265 -13.33 13.27 5.75
C GLU A 265 -12.93 14.70 6.12
N GLY A 266 -13.86 15.66 6.12
CA GLY A 266 -13.56 17.05 6.48
C GLY A 266 -13.12 17.93 5.31
N THR A 267 -12.62 19.12 5.64
CA THR A 267 -12.15 20.13 4.69
C THR A 267 -10.65 20.36 4.83
N TYR A 268 -9.97 20.57 3.72
CA TYR A 268 -8.51 20.70 3.66
C TYR A 268 -8.09 21.81 2.72
N GLU A 269 -6.98 22.46 3.05
CA GLU A 269 -6.30 23.38 2.15
C GLU A 269 -4.86 22.95 1.92
N PHE A 270 -4.41 23.06 0.67
CA PHE A 270 -3.05 22.79 0.27
C PHE A 270 -2.47 23.95 -0.50
N HIS A 271 -1.44 24.55 0.08
CA HIS A 271 -0.80 25.74 -0.45
C HIS A 271 0.50 25.31 -1.13
N VAL A 272 0.63 25.59 -2.43
CA VAL A 272 1.83 25.28 -3.21
C VAL A 272 2.31 26.50 -3.99
N LEU A 273 3.62 26.65 -4.06
CA LEU A 273 4.32 27.66 -4.84
C LEU A 273 5.00 26.98 -6.03
N ILE A 274 4.78 27.52 -7.23
CA ILE A 274 5.57 27.14 -8.42
C ILE A 274 6.85 27.98 -8.39
N GLU A 275 7.96 27.46 -7.89
CA GLU A 275 9.24 28.20 -7.83
C GLU A 275 9.88 28.35 -9.22
N GLU A 276 9.80 27.30 -10.03
CA GLU A 276 10.28 27.26 -11.41
C GLU A 276 9.20 26.64 -12.28
N LEU A 277 8.77 27.38 -13.29
CA LEU A 277 7.75 26.93 -14.23
C LEU A 277 8.35 25.90 -15.19
N CYS A 278 7.59 24.85 -15.49
CA CYS A 278 7.90 23.96 -16.61
C CYS A 278 6.83 24.07 -17.70
N TYR A 279 7.08 23.45 -18.86
CA TYR A 279 6.21 23.59 -20.04
C TYR A 279 4.72 23.43 -19.72
N ASN A 280 4.36 22.40 -18.92
CA ASN A 280 3.02 22.31 -18.32
C ASN A 280 3.14 21.98 -16.83
N SER A 281 2.40 22.69 -16.00
CA SER A 281 2.43 22.58 -14.53
C SER A 281 1.03 22.28 -14.00
N TRP A 282 0.87 21.25 -13.16
CA TRP A 282 -0.44 20.86 -12.61
C TRP A 282 -0.42 20.64 -11.09
N VAL A 283 -1.50 21.01 -10.42
CA VAL A 283 -1.69 20.94 -8.96
C VAL A 283 -3.11 20.52 -8.64
N ASP A 284 -3.31 19.47 -7.82
CA ASP A 284 -4.65 18.97 -7.50
C ASP A 284 -4.72 17.85 -6.43
N VAL A 285 -5.66 16.90 -6.55
CA VAL A 285 -5.89 15.71 -5.75
C VAL A 285 -5.81 14.41 -6.56
N CYS A 286 -5.36 13.33 -5.91
CA CYS A 286 -5.35 11.99 -6.50
C CYS A 286 -5.86 10.91 -5.54
N GLY A 287 -6.38 9.82 -6.10
CA GLY A 287 -6.68 8.59 -5.37
C GLY A 287 -5.43 7.71 -5.14
N GLU A 288 -5.58 6.67 -4.32
CA GLU A 288 -4.49 5.73 -3.98
C GLU A 288 -3.92 4.91 -5.16
N GLY A 289 -4.64 4.81 -6.29
CA GLY A 289 -4.28 3.95 -7.42
C GLY A 289 -3.41 4.63 -8.49
N LEU A 290 -2.97 5.87 -8.26
CA LEU A 290 -2.22 6.65 -9.25
C LEU A 290 -0.82 6.07 -9.49
N ASP A 291 -0.44 5.92 -10.77
CA ASP A 291 0.95 5.67 -11.16
C ASP A 291 1.72 7.00 -11.21
N PHE A 292 2.69 7.16 -10.32
CA PHE A 292 3.49 8.37 -10.17
C PHE A 292 4.54 8.56 -11.28
N SER A 293 4.84 7.52 -12.06
CA SER A 293 5.72 7.63 -13.23
C SER A 293 5.07 8.31 -14.43
N GLN A 294 3.78 8.65 -14.33
CA GLN A 294 2.98 9.25 -15.38
C GLN A 294 2.25 10.51 -14.90
N PHE A 295 1.76 11.30 -15.85
CA PHE A 295 0.92 12.46 -15.60
C PHE A 295 -0.41 12.06 -14.94
N ALA A 296 -0.81 12.77 -13.89
CA ALA A 296 -2.00 12.42 -13.13
C ALA A 296 -3.30 12.57 -13.94
N GLY A 297 -3.43 13.63 -14.74
CA GLY A 297 -4.65 13.90 -15.53
C GLY A 297 -4.92 12.93 -16.66
N ALA A 298 -3.92 12.15 -17.09
CA ALA A 298 -4.11 11.09 -18.08
C ALA A 298 -4.70 9.81 -17.46
N GLN A 299 -4.83 9.74 -16.13
CA GLN A 299 -5.22 8.55 -15.39
C GLN A 299 -6.59 8.73 -14.71
N PRO A 300 -7.35 7.65 -14.50
CA PRO A 300 -8.67 7.74 -13.86
C PRO A 300 -8.59 8.10 -12.36
N TRP A 301 -7.40 8.06 -11.76
CA TRP A 301 -7.18 8.37 -10.34
C TRP A 301 -6.63 9.78 -10.09
N GLY A 302 -6.43 10.58 -11.15
CA GLY A 302 -6.02 11.97 -11.04
C GLY A 302 -7.13 12.90 -11.51
N TRP A 303 -7.42 13.89 -10.69
CA TRP A 303 -8.14 15.09 -11.11
C TRP A 303 -7.09 16.18 -11.16
N VAL A 304 -7.05 17.00 -12.21
CA VAL A 304 -5.98 18.01 -12.35
C VAL A 304 -6.48 19.37 -12.84
N LEU A 305 -5.97 20.41 -12.18
CA LEU A 305 -5.92 21.78 -12.67
C LEU A 305 -4.52 22.07 -13.24
N GLY A 306 -4.41 22.66 -14.42
CA GLY A 306 -3.12 23.20 -14.85
C GLY A 306 -3.11 24.03 -16.14
N SER A 307 -1.90 24.29 -16.61
CA SER A 307 -1.56 25.29 -17.61
C SER A 307 -1.70 24.84 -19.07
N HIS A 308 -2.46 23.77 -19.36
CA HIS A 308 -2.84 23.44 -20.74
C HIS A 308 -3.87 22.30 -20.79
N GLU A 309 -4.70 22.32 -21.84
CA GLU A 309 -5.65 21.25 -22.13
C GLU A 309 -4.92 20.06 -22.75
N TYR A 310 -4.63 19.03 -21.97
CA TYR A 310 -4.23 17.75 -22.52
C TYR A 310 -4.81 16.60 -21.69
N GLY A 311 -5.92 16.03 -22.16
CA GLY A 311 -6.43 14.76 -21.66
C GLY A 311 -7.79 14.41 -22.24
N GLN A 312 -8.00 13.11 -22.47
CA GLN A 312 -9.25 12.56 -23.02
C GLN A 312 -10.29 12.23 -21.94
N ASN A 313 -9.95 12.43 -20.66
CA ASN A 313 -10.80 12.10 -19.51
C ASN A 313 -11.38 13.39 -18.92
N GLY A 314 -12.68 13.39 -18.58
CA GLY A 314 -13.41 14.53 -17.99
C GLY A 314 -12.96 14.98 -16.59
N ASN A 315 -11.75 14.61 -16.18
CA ASN A 315 -11.13 14.90 -14.88
C ASN A 315 -10.12 16.06 -14.95
N ILE A 316 -10.05 16.78 -16.08
CA ILE A 316 -9.18 17.94 -16.26
C ILE A 316 -10.04 19.19 -16.29
N CYS A 317 -9.65 20.19 -15.50
CA CYS A 317 -10.22 21.53 -15.61
C CYS A 317 -9.15 22.48 -16.12
N THR A 318 -9.41 23.05 -17.29
CA THR A 318 -8.60 24.06 -17.94
C THR A 318 -9.50 25.20 -18.37
N ALA A 319 -9.03 26.43 -18.21
CA ALA A 319 -9.66 27.60 -18.79
C ALA A 319 -8.55 28.55 -19.22
N ASN A 320 -8.73 29.23 -20.35
CA ASN A 320 -7.75 30.19 -20.88
C ASN A 320 -7.36 31.28 -19.85
N SER A 321 -8.26 31.63 -18.93
CA SER A 321 -8.04 32.58 -17.83
C SER A 321 -7.25 32.01 -16.65
N ILE A 322 -7.23 30.69 -16.48
CA ILE A 322 -6.48 29.95 -15.46
C ILE A 322 -5.05 29.71 -15.95
N ASP A 323 -4.90 29.41 -17.23
CA ASP A 323 -3.61 29.12 -17.86
C ASP A 323 -2.61 30.28 -17.70
N SER A 324 -3.03 31.50 -18.03
CA SER A 324 -2.21 32.72 -17.85
C SER A 324 -1.87 33.05 -16.39
N ALA A 325 -2.63 32.53 -15.42
CA ALA A 325 -2.42 32.79 -13.99
C ALA A 325 -1.43 31.81 -13.34
N ILE A 326 -1.19 30.65 -13.96
CA ILE A 326 -0.22 29.64 -13.51
C ILE A 326 1.14 29.96 -14.14
N ASN A 327 1.91 30.79 -13.46
CA ASN A 327 3.25 31.22 -13.89
C ASN A 327 4.28 30.99 -12.79
N GLN A 328 5.54 31.33 -13.06
CA GLN A 328 6.59 31.26 -12.07
C GLN A 328 6.27 32.19 -10.89
N ASN A 329 6.41 31.67 -9.68
CA ASN A 329 6.00 32.24 -8.39
C ASN A 329 4.49 32.28 -8.14
N ALA A 330 3.67 31.66 -8.98
CA ALA A 330 2.25 31.52 -8.69
C ALA A 330 2.02 30.71 -7.41
N LYS A 331 1.16 31.24 -6.56
CA LYS A 331 0.66 30.55 -5.36
C LYS A 331 -0.69 29.94 -5.69
N ILE A 332 -0.76 28.63 -5.56
CA ILE A 332 -1.98 27.88 -5.79
C ILE A 332 -2.43 27.29 -4.45
N VAL A 333 -3.71 27.49 -4.13
CA VAL A 333 -4.36 26.85 -2.99
C VAL A 333 -5.41 25.89 -3.51
N VAL A 334 -5.28 24.62 -3.17
CA VAL A 334 -6.32 23.62 -3.42
C VAL A 334 -7.22 23.57 -2.19
N HIS A 335 -8.51 23.81 -2.36
CA HIS A 335 -9.51 23.68 -1.30
C HIS A 335 -10.32 22.41 -1.57
N LEU A 336 -10.16 21.41 -0.73
CA LEU A 336 -10.85 20.13 -0.82
C LEU A 336 -11.90 20.02 0.29
N ASP A 337 -13.14 19.69 -0.09
CA ASP A 337 -14.21 19.33 0.84
C ASP A 337 -14.59 17.87 0.62
N MET A 338 -14.13 17.00 1.51
CA MET A 338 -14.41 15.56 1.46
C MET A 338 -15.82 15.21 1.92
N ASN A 339 -16.48 16.11 2.66
CA ASN A 339 -17.86 15.90 3.11
C ASN A 339 -18.83 16.10 1.93
N ASN A 340 -18.61 17.15 1.14
CA ASN A 340 -19.43 17.48 -0.02
C ASN A 340 -18.86 16.93 -1.35
N LYS A 341 -17.68 16.30 -1.33
CA LYS A 341 -16.96 15.81 -2.52
C LYS A 341 -16.74 16.90 -3.57
N THR A 342 -16.24 18.06 -3.15
CA THR A 342 -15.94 19.17 -4.05
C THR A 342 -14.49 19.62 -3.93
N VAL A 343 -13.93 20.14 -5.02
CA VAL A 343 -12.63 20.79 -5.08
C VAL A 343 -12.80 22.19 -5.67
N SER A 344 -12.09 23.18 -5.14
CA SER A 344 -11.96 24.51 -5.72
C SER A 344 -10.51 24.98 -5.61
N PHE A 345 -10.14 25.98 -6.39
CA PHE A 345 -8.76 26.49 -6.41
C PHE A 345 -8.73 27.98 -6.16
N SER A 346 -7.72 28.46 -5.45
CA SER A 346 -7.32 29.86 -5.48
C SER A 346 -5.97 30.00 -6.17
N ILE A 347 -5.86 30.95 -7.10
CA ILE A 347 -4.60 31.26 -7.77
C ILE A 347 -4.28 32.70 -7.46
N ASN A 348 -3.14 32.94 -6.80
CA ASN A 348 -2.72 34.26 -6.32
C ASN A 348 -3.86 34.98 -5.58
N ASP A 349 -4.42 34.29 -4.58
CA ASP A 349 -5.51 34.76 -3.70
C ASP A 349 -6.88 34.96 -4.39
N LYS A 350 -7.00 34.69 -5.69
CA LYS A 350 -8.27 34.72 -6.41
C LYS A 350 -8.92 33.33 -6.44
N ARG A 351 -9.98 33.15 -5.65
CA ARG A 351 -10.75 31.91 -5.57
C ARG A 351 -11.63 31.69 -6.81
N GLN A 352 -11.52 30.51 -7.38
CA GLN A 352 -12.34 29.99 -8.47
C GLN A 352 -13.57 29.24 -7.92
N PRO A 353 -14.67 29.14 -8.69
CA PRO A 353 -15.82 28.33 -8.31
C PRO A 353 -15.44 26.86 -8.07
N PRO A 354 -16.15 26.15 -7.17
CA PRO A 354 -15.98 24.71 -7.01
C PRO A 354 -16.30 23.94 -8.30
N ILE A 355 -15.47 22.93 -8.58
CA ILE A 355 -15.67 21.99 -9.67
C ILE A 355 -16.62 20.92 -9.17
N THR A 356 -17.84 20.92 -9.69
CA THR A 356 -18.89 19.96 -9.31
C THR A 356 -19.03 18.80 -10.28
N SER A 357 -18.32 18.83 -11.42
CA SER A 357 -18.35 17.77 -12.43
C SER A 357 -17.49 16.56 -12.09
N TRP A 358 -16.57 16.69 -11.12
CA TRP A 358 -15.65 15.62 -10.75
C TRP A 358 -16.29 14.62 -9.77
N VAL A 359 -16.13 13.33 -10.09
CA VAL A 359 -16.52 12.23 -9.20
C VAL A 359 -15.31 11.82 -8.37
N LEU A 360 -15.15 12.45 -7.20
CA LEU A 360 -14.00 12.25 -6.33
C LEU A 360 -14.04 10.91 -5.57
N SER A 361 -12.87 10.33 -5.33
CA SER A 361 -12.73 9.12 -4.50
C SER A 361 -13.02 9.35 -3.01
N SER A 362 -13.26 8.26 -2.28
CA SER A 362 -13.43 8.27 -0.81
C SER A 362 -12.16 8.69 -0.06
N ASN A 363 -11.00 8.42 -0.65
CA ASN A 363 -9.67 8.66 -0.09
C ASN A 363 -8.84 9.41 -1.13
N LEU A 364 -8.30 10.57 -0.75
CA LEU A 364 -7.52 11.44 -1.62
C LEU A 364 -6.21 11.87 -0.96
N TYR A 365 -5.24 12.23 -1.79
CA TYR A 365 -4.02 12.96 -1.45
C TYR A 365 -3.97 14.23 -2.29
N PHE A 366 -3.24 15.26 -1.87
CA PHE A 366 -2.85 16.30 -2.80
C PHE A 366 -1.76 15.76 -3.73
N VAL A 367 -1.79 16.19 -4.98
CA VAL A 367 -0.87 15.75 -6.04
C VAL A 367 -0.40 16.94 -6.86
N ILE A 368 0.81 16.84 -7.37
CA ILE A 368 1.31 17.71 -8.44
C ILE A 368 1.82 16.86 -9.57
N SER A 369 1.80 17.41 -10.79
CA SER A 369 2.50 16.82 -11.93
C SER A 369 3.39 17.87 -12.58
N LEU A 370 4.64 17.48 -12.83
CA LEU A 370 5.68 18.35 -13.37
C LEU A 370 6.69 17.55 -14.19
N ARG A 371 7.48 18.26 -14.98
CA ARG A 371 8.64 17.75 -15.72
C ARG A 371 9.77 18.76 -15.64
N TYR A 372 10.95 18.40 -16.11
CA TYR A 372 12.07 19.34 -16.19
C TYR A 372 11.69 20.63 -16.95
N SER A 373 11.98 21.83 -16.47
CA SER A 373 12.77 22.22 -15.27
C SER A 373 11.91 22.59 -14.05
N GLY A 374 10.74 21.98 -13.88
CA GLY A 374 9.75 22.40 -12.89
C GLY A 374 10.21 22.22 -11.46
N LYS A 375 9.86 23.18 -10.60
CA LYS A 375 10.14 23.14 -9.16
C LYS A 375 8.99 23.70 -8.35
N PHE A 376 8.51 22.93 -7.38
CA PHE A 376 7.31 23.21 -6.61
C PHE A 376 7.62 23.11 -5.12
N ARG A 377 7.02 23.98 -4.32
CA ARG A 377 7.20 24.01 -2.87
C ARG A 377 5.87 24.06 -2.13
N ILE A 378 5.71 23.19 -1.14
CA ILE A 378 4.61 23.27 -0.17
C ILE A 378 4.83 24.49 0.72
N LEU A 379 3.82 25.35 0.81
CA LEU A 379 3.82 26.48 1.74
C LEU A 379 3.13 26.05 3.03
N LEU A 380 3.82 26.24 4.15
CA LEU A 380 3.18 26.08 5.45
C LEU A 380 2.22 27.26 5.67
N PRO A 381 1.00 27.02 6.17
CA PRO A 381 0.10 28.11 6.52
C PRO A 381 0.78 29.01 7.57
N ARG A 382 0.74 30.32 7.34
CA ARG A 382 1.24 31.29 8.32
C ARG A 382 0.36 31.16 9.57
N LYS A 383 1.00 30.93 10.73
CA LYS A 383 0.34 30.94 12.04
C LYS A 383 -0.30 32.28 12.34
#